data_AF-A0A5C6NQW9-F1
#
_entry.id   AF-A0A5C6NQW9-F1
#
_cell.length_a   1.000
_cell.length_b   1.000
_cell.length_c   1.000
_cell.angle_alpha   90.00
_cell.angle_beta   90.00
_cell.angle_gamma   90.00
#
_symmetry.space_group_name_H-M   'P 1'
#
loop_
_entity.id
_entity.type
_entity.pdbx_description
1 polymer ?
#
loop_
_entity_poly.entity_id
_entity_poly.type
_entity_poly.pdbx_seq_one_letter_code
_entity_poly.pdbx_strand_id
1 'polypeptide(L)'
;MFSVALLLLLAAGSCVKGEQLTQPASVTVQPGQRLTITCQVSYSLSSYATHWVRQPAGKGLEWIGWNSVGSTPSYKASLKHQFRLFQQHSDSK
;
A
#
# COMPACT_ATOMS: atom_id res chain seq x y z
N MET A 1 34.78 -27.43 -18.19
CA MET A 1 35.22 -26.43 -17.20
C MET A 1 34.39 -25.18 -17.45
N PHE A 2 33.30 -24.96 -16.70
CA PHE A 2 32.54 -23.71 -16.83
C PHE A 2 33.43 -22.57 -16.35
N SER A 3 33.67 -21.58 -17.21
CA SER A 3 34.60 -20.49 -16.93
C SER A 3 34.21 -19.81 -15.62
N VAL A 4 35.16 -19.65 -14.70
CA VAL A 4 34.95 -18.92 -13.43
C VAL A 4 34.39 -17.53 -13.69
N ALA A 5 34.71 -16.93 -14.85
CA ALA A 5 34.12 -15.67 -15.30
C ALA A 5 32.60 -15.75 -15.54
N LEU A 6 32.07 -16.88 -16.03
CA LEU A 6 30.63 -17.08 -16.24
C LEU A 6 29.88 -17.21 -14.89
N LEU A 7 30.49 -17.86 -13.91
CA LEU A 7 29.97 -17.94 -12.54
C LEU A 7 30.00 -16.58 -11.83
N LEU A 8 31.05 -15.78 -12.03
CA LEU A 8 31.18 -14.42 -11.48
C LEU A 8 30.20 -13.43 -12.12
N LEU A 9 29.91 -13.56 -13.42
CA LEU A 9 28.93 -12.72 -14.13
C LEU A 9 27.49 -12.97 -13.65
N LEU A 10 27.15 -14.21 -13.28
CA LEU A 10 25.84 -14.55 -12.71
C LEU A 10 25.66 -14.06 -11.26
N ALA A 11 26.76 -13.83 -10.54
CA ALA A 11 26.74 -13.34 -9.15
C ALA A 11 26.48 -11.82 -9.03
N ALA A 12 26.51 -11.07 -10.14
CA ALA A 12 26.15 -9.65 -10.18
C ALA A 12 24.62 -9.42 -10.27
N GLY A 13 23.82 -10.31 -9.65
CA GLY A 13 22.39 -10.11 -9.53
C GLY A 13 22.12 -8.95 -8.58
N SER A 14 21.64 -7.82 -9.11
CA SER A 14 21.16 -6.71 -8.29
C SER A 14 20.03 -7.20 -7.38
N CYS A 15 20.24 -7.19 -6.06
CA CYS A 15 19.17 -7.43 -5.10
C CYS A 15 18.18 -6.26 -5.15
N VAL A 16 16.99 -6.49 -5.71
CA VAL A 16 15.87 -5.54 -5.62
C VAL A 16 15.20 -5.73 -4.27
N LYS A 17 15.22 -4.69 -3.42
CA LYS A 17 14.43 -4.69 -2.19
C LYS A 17 13.01 -4.24 -2.50
N GLY A 18 12.06 -5.16 -2.43
CA GLY A 18 10.64 -4.88 -2.56
C GLY A 18 10.00 -4.64 -1.20
N GLU A 19 8.96 -3.80 -1.18
CA GLU A 19 8.05 -3.69 -0.04
C GLU A 19 6.77 -4.47 -0.33
N GLN A 20 6.21 -5.10 0.69
CA GLN A 20 4.99 -5.89 0.62
C GLN A 20 3.81 -5.10 1.20
N LEU A 21 2.69 -5.13 0.47
CA LEU A 21 1.39 -4.64 0.92
C LEU A 21 0.40 -5.79 0.89
N THR A 22 -0.20 -6.11 2.04
CA THR A 22 -1.15 -7.21 2.19
C THR A 22 -2.52 -6.67 2.54
N GLN A 23 -3.51 -6.95 1.70
CA GLN A 23 -4.91 -6.57 1.88
C GLN A 23 -5.83 -7.77 1.63
N PRO A 24 -7.09 -7.74 2.10
CA PRO A 24 -8.08 -8.76 1.74
C PRO A 24 -8.22 -8.87 0.21
N ALA A 25 -8.30 -10.11 -0.29
CA ALA A 25 -8.46 -10.37 -1.72
C ALA A 25 -9.81 -9.85 -2.26
N SER A 26 -10.87 -9.99 -1.47
CA SER A 26 -12.19 -9.46 -1.78
C SER A 26 -12.97 -9.23 -0.48
N VAL A 27 -13.81 -8.20 -0.46
CA VAL A 27 -14.76 -7.95 0.62
C VAL A 27 -16.09 -7.52 0.00
N THR A 28 -17.18 -8.12 0.48
CA THR A 28 -18.54 -7.76 0.06
C THR A 28 -19.33 -7.30 1.28
N VAL A 29 -20.06 -6.21 1.12
CA VAL A 29 -20.93 -5.64 2.16
C VAL A 29 -22.28 -5.28 1.54
N GLN A 30 -23.31 -5.21 2.36
CA GLN A 30 -24.63 -4.74 1.92
C GLN A 30 -24.62 -3.21 1.69
N PRO A 31 -25.48 -2.68 0.80
CA PRO A 31 -25.62 -1.25 0.61
C PRO A 31 -25.87 -0.50 1.94
N GLY A 32 -25.20 0.64 2.13
CA GLY A 32 -25.30 1.45 3.35
C GLY A 32 -24.44 1.00 4.53
N GLN A 33 -23.85 -0.20 4.48
CA GLN A 33 -22.89 -0.65 5.50
C GLN A 33 -21.51 0.01 5.29
N ARG A 34 -20.79 0.22 6.39
CA ARG A 34 -19.40 0.70 6.34
C ARG A 34 -18.48 -0.48 6.06
N LEU A 35 -17.52 -0.26 5.16
CA LEU A 35 -16.45 -1.19 4.85
C LEU A 35 -15.12 -0.64 5.36
N THR A 36 -14.37 -1.47 6.08
CA THR A 36 -12.99 -1.20 6.47
C THR A 36 -12.07 -2.15 5.71
N ILE A 37 -11.10 -1.61 4.98
CA ILE A 37 -10.04 -2.39 4.32
C ILE A 37 -8.74 -2.13 5.08
N THR A 38 -8.12 -3.19 5.58
CA THR A 38 -6.81 -3.12 6.25
C THR A 38 -5.72 -3.45 5.24
N CYS A 39 -4.69 -2.61 5.17
CA CYS A 39 -3.46 -2.88 4.44
C CYS A 39 -2.31 -3.00 5.44
N GLN A 40 -1.71 -4.19 5.53
CA GLN A 40 -0.49 -4.41 6.29
C GLN A 40 0.70 -4.14 5.38
N VAL A 41 1.67 -3.38 5.88
CA VAL A 41 2.85 -2.98 5.11
C VAL A 41 4.13 -3.53 5.76
N SER A 42 5.12 -3.92 4.94
CA SER A 42 6.43 -4.39 5.44
C SER A 42 7.37 -3.25 5.86
N TYR A 43 7.10 -2.03 5.40
CA TYR A 43 7.89 -0.86 5.73
C TYR A 43 7.41 -0.21 7.04
N SER A 44 8.29 0.57 7.67
CA SER A 44 7.87 1.41 8.80
C SER A 44 6.97 2.54 8.32
N LEU A 45 5.76 2.64 8.88
CA LEU A 45 4.81 3.73 8.57
C LEU A 45 5.38 5.13 8.86
N SER A 46 6.43 5.24 9.68
CA SER A 46 7.14 6.50 9.93
C SER A 46 8.10 6.92 8.81
N SER A 47 8.47 6.00 7.92
CA SER A 47 9.44 6.24 6.86
C SER A 47 8.79 6.72 5.56
N TYR A 48 7.52 6.40 5.33
CA TYR A 48 6.85 6.66 4.06
C TYR A 48 5.38 7.01 4.22
N ALA A 49 4.89 7.86 3.31
CA ALA A 49 3.47 8.07 3.11
C ALA A 49 2.82 6.86 2.43
N THR A 50 1.69 6.40 2.96
CA THR A 50 0.87 5.35 2.35
C THR A 50 -0.27 5.99 1.56
N HIS A 51 -0.28 5.78 0.24
CA HIS A 51 -1.33 6.27 -0.66
C HIS A 51 -2.42 5.21 -0.87
N TRP A 52 -3.67 5.67 -0.96
CA TRP A 52 -4.83 4.84 -1.26
C TRP A 52 -5.42 5.25 -2.61
N VAL A 53 -5.68 4.25 -3.45
CA VAL A 53 -6.29 4.40 -4.78
C VAL A 53 -7.42 3.39 -4.93
N ARG A 54 -8.39 3.70 -5.79
CA ARG A 54 -9.45 2.75 -6.20
C ARG A 54 -9.59 2.71 -7.70
N GLN A 55 -10.14 1.62 -8.21
CA GLN A 55 -10.54 1.50 -9.60
C GLN A 55 -11.98 0.99 -9.69
N PRO A 56 -12.96 1.88 -9.90
CA PRO A 56 -14.32 1.43 -10.21
C PRO A 56 -14.36 0.67 -11.53
N ALA A 57 -15.25 -0.32 -11.65
CA ALA A 57 -15.42 -1.09 -12.88
C ALA A 57 -15.67 -0.16 -14.09
N GLY A 58 -14.92 -0.37 -15.17
CA GLY A 58 -14.98 0.45 -16.39
C GLY A 58 -14.38 1.86 -16.26
N LYS A 59 -13.68 2.19 -15.16
CA LYS A 59 -13.04 3.50 -14.95
C LYS A 59 -11.52 3.36 -14.74
N GLY A 60 -10.81 4.48 -14.90
CA GLY A 60 -9.39 4.58 -14.56
C GLY A 60 -9.13 4.58 -13.06
N LEU A 61 -7.85 4.50 -12.69
CA LEU A 61 -7.41 4.66 -11.30
C LEU A 61 -7.81 6.03 -10.77
N GLU A 62 -8.35 6.06 -9.56
CA GLU A 62 -8.73 7.27 -8.85
C GLU A 62 -8.00 7.31 -7.50
N TRP A 63 -7.22 8.37 -7.29
CA TRP A 63 -6.58 8.61 -6.00
C TRP A 63 -7.60 9.04 -4.94
N ILE A 64 -7.54 8.41 -3.77
CA ILE A 64 -8.42 8.68 -2.62
C ILE A 64 -7.76 9.66 -1.67
N GLY A 65 -6.53 9.37 -1.27
CA GLY A 65 -5.87 10.05 -0.16
C GLY A 65 -4.50 9.46 0.16
N TRP A 66 -3.79 10.08 1.08
CA TRP A 66 -2.55 9.57 1.64
C TRP A 66 -2.45 9.89 3.13
N ASN A 67 -1.70 9.07 3.85
CA ASN A 67 -1.44 9.27 5.27
C ASN A 67 0.03 8.97 5.60
N SER A 68 0.60 9.68 6.56
CA SER A 68 1.95 9.49 7.10
C SER A 68 1.94 9.82 8.58
N VAL A 69 2.82 9.17 9.34
CA VAL A 69 3.00 9.44 10.76
C VAL A 69 3.33 10.92 10.97
N GLY A 70 2.65 11.55 11.94
CA GLY A 70 2.82 12.96 12.30
C GLY A 70 2.22 13.97 11.31
N SER A 71 1.52 13.54 10.27
CA SER A 71 0.90 14.41 9.27
C SER A 71 -0.62 14.31 9.28
N THR A 72 -1.30 15.40 8.91
CA THR A 72 -2.75 15.36 8.65
C THR A 72 -3.01 14.61 7.34
N PRO A 73 -3.91 13.60 7.33
CA PRO A 73 -4.22 12.88 6.10
C PRO A 73 -4.78 13.80 5.02
N SER A 74 -4.32 13.62 3.79
CA SER A 74 -4.83 14.35 2.62
C SER A 74 -5.82 13.49 1.83
N TYR A 75 -6.78 14.14 1.19
CA TYR A 75 -7.87 13.49 0.46
C TYR A 75 -8.12 14.19 -0.87
N LYS A 76 -8.56 13.43 -1.87
CA LYS A 76 -9.20 13.99 -3.06
C LYS A 76 -10.49 14.69 -2.63
N ALA A 77 -10.65 15.95 -3.02
CA ALA A 77 -11.78 16.79 -2.57
C ALA A 77 -13.15 16.13 -2.76
N SER A 78 -13.39 15.49 -3.91
CA SER A 78 -14.65 14.81 -4.22
C SER A 78 -14.93 13.56 -3.37
N LEU A 79 -13.94 13.02 -2.67
CA LEU A 79 -14.01 11.78 -1.90
C LEU A 79 -13.84 11.98 -0.38
N LYS A 80 -13.53 13.20 0.05
CA LYS A 80 -13.21 13.54 1.46
C LYS A 80 -14.28 13.10 2.46
N HIS A 81 -15.55 13.12 2.07
CA HIS A 81 -16.67 12.76 2.94
C HIS A 81 -17.08 11.27 2.84
N GLN A 82 -16.49 10.51 1.90
CA GLN A 82 -16.81 9.11 1.67
C GLN A 82 -15.82 8.15 2.34
N PHE A 83 -14.57 8.58 2.53
CA PHE A 83 -13.49 7.74 3.06
C PHE A 83 -12.89 8.35 4.33
N ARG A 84 -12.39 7.46 5.21
CA ARG A 84 -11.55 7.84 6.35
C ARG A 84 -10.30 6.98 6.33
N LEU A 85 -9.13 7.63 6.32
CA LEU A 85 -7.83 6.97 6.39
C LEU A 85 -7.30 7.06 7.81
N PHE A 86 -6.77 5.94 8.31
CA PHE A 86 -6.13 5.86 9.62
C PHE A 86 -4.94 4.89 9.52
N GLN A 87 -3.99 5.05 10.44
CA GLN A 87 -2.83 4.19 10.59
C GLN A 87 -2.85 3.58 11.98
N GLN A 88 -2.42 2.34 12.10
CA GLN A 88 -2.25 1.65 13.38
C GLN A 88 -0.84 1.07 13.43
N HIS A 89 -0.13 1.36 14.52
CA HIS A 89 1.12 0.72 14.86
C HIS A 89 0.84 -0.44 15.81
N SER A 90 1.58 -1.54 15.65
CA SER A 90 1.45 -2.73 16.49
C SER A 90 1.74 -2.48 17.98
N ASP A 91 2.35 -1.34 18.32
CA ASP A 91 2.74 -0.97 19.69
C ASP A 91 1.66 -0.22 20.48
N SER A 92 0.46 -0.03 19.93
CA SER A 92 -0.66 0.60 20.62
C SER A 92 -1.59 -0.45 21.25
N LYS A 93 -1.23 -0.92 22.45
CA LYS A 93 -2.14 -1.61 23.37
C LYS A 93 -2.55 -0.66 24.50
#